data_AF-A0A0N4UPL0-F1
#
_entry.id   AF-A0A0N4UPL0-F1
#
_cell.length_a   1.000
_cell.length_b   1.000
_cell.length_c   1.000
_cell.angle_alpha   90.00
_cell.angle_beta   90.00
_cell.angle_gamma   90.00
#
_symmetry.space_group_name_H-M   'P 1'
#
loop_
_entity.id
_entity.type
_entity.pdbx_description
1 polymer ?
#
loop_
_entity_poly.entity_id
_entity_poly.type
_entity_poly.pdbx_seq_one_letter_code
_entity_poly.pdbx_strand_id
1 'polypeptide(L)'
;MTEYSNGEKFRAEMVDAARKFFSSPRIKNTPFEEKKRYLLGRGITEEEISEAMKIGSCGNEESDSQMVNDNFVMDDIPFNESLASNNRLMQFVNISILLGGLSYMGYHFLRSYLIPTFFKIRDATEDHSDRIQQLQTKVISCLNFLHVFNFYLIRFLIR
;
A
#
# COMPACT_ATOMS: atom_id res chain seq x y z
N MET A 1 -31.59 1.65 -27.34
CA MET A 1 -32.22 2.79 -26.63
C MET A 1 -32.17 2.63 -25.10
N THR A 2 -31.30 1.77 -24.53
CA THR A 2 -31.22 1.46 -23.09
C THR A 2 -30.07 2.15 -22.34
N GLU A 3 -29.14 2.77 -23.05
CA GLU A 3 -27.90 3.31 -22.45
C GLU A 3 -28.16 4.62 -21.68
N TYR A 4 -29.03 5.49 -22.20
CA TYR A 4 -29.39 6.75 -21.54
C TYR A 4 -30.11 6.54 -20.19
N SER A 5 -30.98 5.52 -20.11
CA SER A 5 -31.73 5.21 -18.89
C SER A 5 -30.83 4.73 -17.75
N ASN A 6 -29.72 4.06 -18.04
CA ASN A 6 -28.79 3.61 -17.01
C ASN A 6 -27.95 4.77 -16.46
N GLY A 7 -27.53 5.71 -17.32
CA GLY A 7 -26.81 6.91 -16.90
C GLY A 7 -27.63 7.78 -15.96
N GLU A 8 -28.90 8.04 -16.29
CA GLU A 8 -29.83 8.81 -15.44
C GLU A 8 -30.08 8.11 -14.09
N LYS A 9 -30.32 6.80 -14.10
CA LYS A 9 -30.48 6.01 -12.86
C LYS A 9 -29.22 6.05 -12.00
N PHE A 10 -28.06 5.83 -12.60
CA PHE A 10 -26.77 5.89 -11.92
C PHE A 10 -26.52 7.28 -11.33
N ARG A 11 -26.91 8.35 -12.04
CA ARG A 11 -26.82 9.70 -11.49
C ARG A 11 -27.75 9.93 -10.31
N ALA A 12 -29.00 9.49 -10.41
CA ALA A 12 -29.96 9.56 -9.30
C ALA A 12 -29.46 8.81 -8.05
N GLU A 13 -28.88 7.62 -8.23
CA GLU A 13 -28.27 6.83 -7.15
C GLU A 13 -27.10 7.57 -6.49
N MET A 14 -26.28 8.27 -7.27
CA MET A 14 -25.14 9.03 -6.77
C MET A 14 -25.56 10.24 -5.94
N VAL A 15 -26.60 10.96 -6.39
CA VAL A 15 -27.21 12.06 -5.62
C VAL A 15 -27.84 11.52 -4.34
N ASP A 16 -28.50 10.36 -4.40
CA ASP A 16 -29.05 9.71 -3.21
C ASP A 16 -27.97 9.30 -2.20
N ALA A 17 -26.84 8.78 -2.69
CA ALA A 17 -25.68 8.48 -1.86
C ALA A 17 -25.10 9.75 -1.22
N ALA A 18 -25.07 10.89 -1.91
CA ALA A 18 -24.66 12.17 -1.34
C ALA A 18 -25.63 12.63 -0.22
N ARG A 19 -26.94 12.44 -0.40
CA ARG A 19 -27.92 12.72 0.67
C ARG A 19 -27.66 11.86 1.90
N LYS A 20 -27.49 10.55 1.70
CA LYS A 20 -27.13 9.59 2.77
C LYS A 20 -25.80 9.95 3.44
N PHE A 21 -24.85 10.46 2.68
CA PHE A 21 -23.58 10.95 3.21
C PHE A 21 -23.83 12.08 4.22
N PHE A 22 -24.59 13.13 3.85
CA PHE A 22 -24.93 14.25 4.76
C PHE A 22 -25.68 13.84 6.03
N SER A 23 -26.56 12.84 5.95
CA SER A 23 -27.28 12.31 7.11
C SER A 23 -26.42 11.45 8.04
N SER A 24 -25.26 10.97 7.56
CA SER A 24 -24.39 10.08 8.34
C SER A 24 -23.79 10.80 9.57
N PRO A 25 -23.95 10.25 10.79
CA PRO A 25 -23.46 10.88 12.01
C PRO A 25 -21.93 11.03 12.03
N ARG A 26 -21.22 10.19 11.28
CA ARG A 26 -19.75 10.18 11.24
C ARG A 26 -19.16 11.43 10.61
N ILE A 27 -19.89 12.08 9.70
CA ILE A 27 -19.38 13.25 8.99
C ILE A 27 -19.93 14.57 9.56
N LYS A 28 -20.84 14.56 10.54
CA LYS A 28 -21.46 15.79 11.05
C LYS A 28 -20.41 16.83 11.48
N ASN A 29 -19.33 16.37 12.13
CA ASN A 29 -18.23 17.21 12.61
C ASN A 29 -17.17 17.54 11.54
N THR A 30 -17.22 16.91 10.36
CA THR A 30 -16.27 17.17 9.27
C THR A 30 -16.56 18.53 8.62
N PRO A 31 -15.53 19.37 8.33
CA PRO A 31 -15.74 20.65 7.69
C PRO A 31 -16.38 20.49 6.31
N PHE A 32 -17.22 21.46 5.93
CA PHE A 32 -17.98 21.41 4.68
C PHE A 32 -17.08 21.30 3.44
N GLU A 33 -15.95 22.02 3.44
CA GLU A 33 -15.00 21.99 2.34
C GLU A 33 -14.46 20.57 2.08
N GLU A 34 -14.23 19.80 3.13
CA GLU A 34 -13.78 18.41 3.02
C GLU A 34 -14.90 17.47 2.53
N LYS A 35 -16.13 17.67 3.02
CA LYS A 35 -17.33 16.97 2.50
C LYS A 35 -17.50 17.22 1.00
N LYS A 36 -17.40 18.48 0.58
CA LYS A 36 -17.49 18.90 -0.82
C LYS A 36 -16.40 18.26 -1.66
N ARG A 37 -15.15 18.28 -1.20
CA ARG A 37 -14.01 17.65 -1.89
C ARG A 37 -14.20 16.14 -2.07
N TYR A 38 -14.72 15.45 -1.05
CA TYR A 38 -15.03 14.02 -1.14
C TYR A 38 -16.07 13.72 -2.24
N LEU A 39 -17.16 14.49 -2.28
CA LEU A 39 -18.24 14.29 -3.26
C LEU A 39 -17.81 14.68 -4.68
N LEU A 40 -17.00 15.74 -4.82
CA LEU A 40 -16.38 16.11 -6.10
C LEU A 40 -15.46 15.02 -6.64
N GLY A 41 -14.65 14.40 -5.77
CA GLY A 41 -13.81 13.26 -6.13
C GLY A 41 -14.61 12.02 -6.57
N ARG A 42 -15.87 11.89 -6.11
CA ARG A 42 -16.81 10.85 -6.56
C ARG A 42 -17.48 11.18 -7.90
N GLY A 43 -17.21 12.35 -8.46
CA GLY A 43 -17.79 12.81 -9.72
C GLY A 43 -19.16 13.45 -9.57
N ILE A 44 -19.59 13.81 -8.36
CA ILE A 44 -20.84 14.55 -8.12
C ILE A 44 -20.57 16.04 -8.36
N THR A 45 -21.45 16.71 -9.09
CA THR A 45 -21.25 18.14 -9.40
C THR A 45 -21.57 19.01 -8.19
N GLU A 46 -21.03 20.24 -8.16
CA GLU A 46 -21.31 21.17 -7.07
C GLU A 46 -22.80 21.52 -6.95
N GLU A 47 -23.50 21.57 -8.08
CA GLU A 47 -24.94 21.80 -8.16
C GLU A 47 -25.71 20.66 -7.46
N GLU A 48 -25.41 19.41 -7.80
CA GLU A 48 -25.99 18.21 -7.19
C GLU A 48 -25.69 18.13 -5.68
N ILE A 49 -24.46 18.50 -5.26
CA ILE A 49 -24.06 18.54 -3.84
C ILE A 49 -24.90 19.55 -3.06
N SER A 50 -25.13 20.74 -3.65
CA SER A 50 -25.91 21.80 -3.00
C SER A 50 -27.38 21.39 -2.79
N GLU A 51 -27.94 20.65 -3.75
CA GLU A 51 -29.29 20.10 -3.65
C GLU A 51 -29.37 19.01 -2.57
N ALA A 52 -28.40 18.07 -2.57
CA ALA A 52 -28.33 17.01 -1.58
C ALA A 52 -28.17 17.56 -0.15
N MET A 53 -27.44 18.67 0.02
CA MET A 53 -27.24 19.33 1.30
C MET A 53 -28.53 19.96 1.83
N LYS A 54 -29.30 20.62 0.96
CA LYS A 54 -30.56 21.28 1.31
C LYS A 54 -31.58 20.28 1.86
N ILE A 55 -31.62 19.08 1.30
CA ILE A 55 -32.57 18.03 1.68
C ILE A 55 -32.04 17.22 2.86
N GLY A 56 -30.80 16.74 2.79
CA GLY A 56 -30.22 15.82 3.77
C GLY A 56 -29.97 16.42 5.15
N SER A 57 -29.83 17.75 5.24
CA SER A 57 -29.67 18.45 6.53
C SER A 57 -31.01 18.67 7.26
N CYS A 58 -32.14 18.49 6.58
CA CYS A 58 -33.48 18.74 7.12
C CYS A 58 -34.29 17.46 7.37
N GLY A 59 -33.98 16.36 6.68
CA GLY A 59 -34.68 15.08 6.85
C GLY A 59 -34.05 14.20 7.93
N ASN A 60 -34.46 14.39 9.18
CA ASN A 60 -34.48 13.28 10.12
C ASN A 60 -35.69 12.40 9.77
N GLU A 61 -35.50 11.08 9.91
CA GLU A 61 -36.54 10.03 9.92
C GLU A 61 -36.91 9.41 8.56
N GLU A 62 -36.81 8.07 8.52
CA GLU A 62 -37.37 7.12 7.53
C GLU A 62 -36.56 6.77 6.26
N SER A 63 -35.67 5.78 6.36
CA SER A 63 -35.86 4.47 5.68
C SER A 63 -34.66 3.55 5.89
N ASP A 64 -34.93 2.57 6.75
CA ASP A 64 -34.25 1.30 6.93
C ASP A 64 -34.30 0.44 5.64
N SER A 65 -33.34 -0.49 5.54
CA SER A 65 -33.38 -1.75 4.76
C SER A 65 -33.08 -1.77 3.25
N GLN A 66 -31.95 -2.46 2.95
CA GLN A 66 -31.62 -3.36 1.80
C GLN A 66 -30.17 -3.09 1.33
N MET A 67 -29.13 -3.77 1.87
CA MET A 67 -28.66 -5.14 1.59
C MET A 67 -28.46 -5.50 0.11
N VAL A 68 -27.24 -5.98 -0.16
CA VAL A 68 -26.74 -6.78 -1.30
C VAL A 68 -26.15 -6.01 -2.50
N ASN A 69 -24.84 -5.78 -2.46
CA ASN A 69 -23.96 -6.18 -3.57
C ASN A 69 -22.60 -6.58 -3.00
N ASP A 70 -22.51 -7.86 -2.60
CA ASP A 70 -21.25 -8.59 -2.56
C ASP A 70 -20.66 -8.57 -3.97
N ASN A 71 -19.62 -7.78 -4.20
CA ASN A 71 -18.63 -8.06 -5.24
C ASN A 71 -17.32 -7.31 -4.95
N PHE A 72 -16.30 -8.12 -4.68
CA PHE A 72 -14.88 -7.86 -4.91
C PHE A 72 -14.13 -6.86 -4.01
N VAL A 73 -13.54 -7.44 -2.96
CA VAL A 73 -12.15 -7.25 -2.51
C VAL A 73 -11.33 -6.23 -3.32
N MET A 74 -11.24 -5.00 -2.82
CA MET A 74 -9.95 -4.33 -2.70
C MET A 74 -10.05 -3.41 -1.49
N ASP A 75 -9.26 -3.73 -0.47
CA ASP A 75 -9.05 -2.94 0.73
C ASP A 75 -8.44 -1.60 0.30
N ASP A 76 -9.29 -0.63 -0.03
CA ASP A 76 -8.89 0.77 -0.15
C ASP A 76 -8.46 1.21 1.25
N ILE A 77 -7.17 1.01 1.52
CA ILE A 77 -6.45 1.58 2.66
C ILE A 77 -6.89 3.05 2.74
N PRO A 78 -7.65 3.45 3.78
CA PRO A 78 -7.93 4.86 3.97
C PRO A 78 -6.61 5.51 4.36
N PHE A 79 -5.91 6.08 3.38
CA PHE A 79 -4.86 7.06 3.61
C PHE A 79 -5.55 8.34 4.11
N ASN A 80 -6.09 8.26 5.32
CA ASN A 80 -6.60 9.39 6.05
C ASN A 80 -5.38 10.19 6.52
N GLU A 81 -4.91 11.05 5.64
CA GLU A 81 -3.84 12.01 5.85
C GLU A 81 -4.35 13.13 6.76
N SER A 82 -4.62 12.81 8.03
CA SER A 82 -5.01 13.77 9.07
C SER A 82 -4.17 13.61 10.34
N LEU A 83 -2.85 13.41 10.18
CA LEU A 83 -1.91 13.58 11.29
C LEU A 83 -1.46 15.04 11.37
N ALA A 84 -2.41 15.94 11.63
CA ALA A 84 -2.14 17.35 11.83
C ALA A 84 -1.24 17.58 13.06
N SER A 85 -0.21 18.40 12.83
CA SER A 85 0.50 19.29 13.77
C SER A 85 1.78 18.82 14.49
N ASN A 86 1.85 17.65 15.14
CA ASN A 86 3.11 17.22 15.84
C ASN A 86 3.65 15.84 15.41
N ASN A 87 3.09 15.30 14.33
CA ASN A 87 3.37 13.96 13.82
C ASN A 87 4.33 13.94 12.63
N ARG A 88 5.00 15.05 12.27
CA ARG A 88 5.83 15.12 11.04
C ARG A 88 6.91 14.04 10.99
N LEU A 89 7.63 13.80 12.09
CA LEU A 89 8.62 12.71 12.14
C LEU A 89 7.97 11.33 11.98
N MET A 90 6.85 11.08 12.66
CA MET A 90 6.09 9.84 12.49
C MET A 90 5.54 9.69 11.06
N GLN A 91 5.15 10.77 10.40
CA GLN A 91 4.76 10.76 8.99
C GLN A 91 5.95 10.40 8.10
N PHE A 92 7.14 10.99 8.31
CA PHE A 92 8.34 10.61 7.57
C PHE A 92 8.69 9.14 7.78
N VAL A 93 8.58 8.61 9.00
CA VAL A 93 8.81 7.20 9.29
C VAL A 93 7.79 6.31 8.58
N ASN A 94 6.49 6.65 8.66
CA ASN A 94 5.42 5.90 7.99
C ASN A 94 5.61 5.89 6.46
N ILE A 95 5.92 7.04 5.87
CA ILE A 95 6.22 7.16 4.44
C ILE A 95 7.50 6.39 4.09
N SER A 96 8.52 6.41 4.95
CA SER A 96 9.77 5.67 4.73
C SER A 96 9.57 4.16 4.77
N ILE A 97 8.71 3.66 5.66
CA ILE A 97 8.37 2.23 5.73
C ILE A 97 7.62 1.81 4.46
N LEU A 98 6.66 2.62 3.99
CA LEU A 98 5.95 2.36 2.74
C LEU A 98 6.89 2.41 1.53
N LEU A 99 7.72 3.44 1.43
CA LEU A 99 8.66 3.61 0.31
C LEU A 99 9.75 2.54 0.33
N GLY A 100 10.26 2.18 1.52
CA GLY A 100 11.22 1.12 1.73
C GLY A 100 10.63 -0.25 1.42
N GLY A 101 9.40 -0.53 1.87
CA GLY A 101 8.68 -1.76 1.57
C GLY A 101 8.37 -1.92 0.09
N LEU A 102 7.89 -0.85 -0.57
CA LEU A 102 7.61 -0.85 -2.01
C LEU A 102 8.90 -0.96 -2.83
N SER A 103 9.97 -0.28 -2.43
CA SER A 103 11.29 -0.37 -3.06
C SER A 103 11.87 -1.79 -2.92
N TYR A 104 11.78 -2.39 -1.73
CA TYR A 104 12.23 -3.76 -1.49
C TYR A 104 11.39 -4.77 -2.29
N MET A 105 10.07 -4.61 -2.32
CA MET A 105 9.19 -5.50 -3.06
C MET A 105 9.39 -5.36 -4.58
N GLY A 106 9.58 -4.14 -5.06
CA GLY A 106 9.99 -3.85 -6.44
C GLY A 106 11.33 -4.50 -6.77
N TYR A 107 12.35 -4.33 -5.93
CA TYR A 107 13.64 -4.99 -6.10
C TYR A 107 13.52 -6.53 -6.13
N HIS A 108 12.74 -7.11 -5.22
CA HIS A 108 12.50 -8.55 -5.19
C HIS A 108 11.76 -9.03 -6.43
N PHE A 109 10.78 -8.26 -6.91
CA PHE A 109 10.03 -8.56 -8.13
C PHE A 109 10.92 -8.44 -9.37
N LEU A 110 11.73 -7.39 -9.48
CA LEU A 110 12.75 -7.23 -10.52
C LEU A 110 13.72 -8.42 -10.52
N ARG A 111 14.22 -8.79 -9.34
CA ARG A 111 15.16 -9.91 -9.19
C ARG A 111 14.51 -11.26 -9.52
N SER A 112 13.26 -11.48 -9.12
CA SER A 112 12.58 -12.78 -9.28
C SER A 112 11.92 -12.95 -10.65
N TYR A 113 11.48 -11.88 -11.31
CA TYR A 113 10.73 -11.97 -12.57
C TYR A 113 11.45 -11.36 -13.77
N LEU A 114 12.09 -10.18 -13.62
CA LEU A 114 12.79 -9.55 -14.75
C LEU A 114 14.11 -10.25 -15.07
N ILE A 115 14.85 -10.76 -14.08
CA ILE A 115 16.08 -11.51 -14.34
C ILE A 115 15.80 -12.83 -15.10
N PRO A 116 14.90 -13.74 -14.68
CA PRO A 116 14.70 -14.97 -15.46
C PRO A 116 14.04 -14.73 -16.82
N THR A 117 13.23 -13.67 -16.97
CA THR A 117 12.48 -13.43 -18.22
C THR A 117 13.31 -12.68 -19.28
N PHE A 118 14.12 -11.68 -18.89
CA PHE A 118 14.92 -10.89 -19.84
C PHE A 118 16.41 -11.25 -19.87
N PHE A 119 16.92 -11.98 -18.88
CA PHE A 119 18.35 -12.22 -18.71
C PHE A 119 18.80 -13.63 -19.07
N LYS A 120 18.01 -14.36 -19.86
CA LYS A 120 18.45 -15.60 -20.53
C LYS A 120 19.59 -15.39 -21.54
N ILE A 121 20.14 -14.17 -21.66
CA ILE A 121 21.27 -13.81 -22.53
C ILE A 121 22.44 -13.16 -21.75
N ARG A 122 22.34 -12.90 -20.44
CA ARG A 122 23.42 -12.18 -19.73
C ARG A 122 23.85 -12.89 -18.43
N ASP A 123 24.31 -14.13 -18.56
CA ASP A 123 25.06 -14.86 -17.53
C ASP A 123 26.39 -14.16 -17.20
N ALA A 124 26.35 -13.13 -16.36
CA ALA A 124 27.55 -12.51 -15.80
C ALA A 124 27.47 -12.24 -14.29
N THR A 125 26.33 -12.51 -13.64
CA THR A 125 26.17 -12.25 -12.20
C THR A 125 26.26 -13.52 -11.34
N GLU A 126 26.09 -14.71 -11.91
CA GLU A 126 26.29 -15.98 -11.19
C GLU A 126 27.77 -16.18 -10.82
N ASP A 127 28.69 -15.71 -11.66
CA ASP A 127 30.13 -15.78 -11.37
C ASP A 127 30.49 -15.01 -10.08
N HIS A 128 29.78 -13.93 -9.71
CA HIS A 128 30.08 -13.21 -8.47
C HIS A 128 29.66 -13.98 -7.20
N SER A 129 28.56 -14.73 -7.25
CA SER A 129 28.13 -15.58 -6.12
C SER A 129 29.10 -16.74 -5.92
N ASP A 130 29.55 -17.35 -7.00
CA ASP A 130 30.52 -18.45 -6.95
C ASP A 130 31.89 -17.96 -6.43
N ARG A 131 32.32 -16.75 -6.81
CA ARG A 131 33.55 -16.15 -6.27
C ARG A 131 33.45 -15.90 -4.77
N ILE A 132 32.30 -15.39 -4.29
CA ILE A 132 32.10 -15.14 -2.85
C ILE A 132 32.05 -16.46 -2.08
N GLN A 133 31.33 -17.47 -2.58
CA GLN A 133 31.29 -18.80 -1.95
C GLN A 133 32.68 -19.44 -1.96
N GLN A 134 33.42 -19.38 -3.07
CA GLN A 134 34.79 -19.87 -3.13
C GLN A 134 35.71 -19.14 -2.16
N LEU A 135 35.55 -17.83 -1.98
CA LEU A 135 36.31 -17.08 -0.97
C LEU A 135 35.96 -17.56 0.45
N GLN A 136 34.67 -17.75 0.76
CA GLN A 136 34.25 -18.26 2.06
C GLN A 136 34.80 -19.67 2.32
N THR A 137 34.71 -20.58 1.34
CA THR A 137 35.26 -21.95 1.47
C THR A 137 36.78 -21.94 1.64
N LYS A 138 37.50 -21.06 0.93
CA LYS A 138 38.96 -20.91 1.09
C LYS A 138 39.33 -20.35 2.46
N VAL A 139 38.64 -19.32 2.93
CA VAL A 139 38.88 -18.73 4.27
C VAL A 139 38.61 -19.76 5.36
N ILE A 140 37.51 -20.51 5.29
CA ILE A 140 37.18 -21.57 6.25
C ILE A 140 38.26 -22.67 6.22
N SER A 141 38.73 -23.07 5.03
CA SER A 141 39.81 -24.05 4.90
C SER A 141 41.13 -23.57 5.51
N CYS A 142 41.51 -22.31 5.25
CA CYS A 142 42.69 -21.70 5.85
C CYS A 142 42.58 -21.59 7.37
N LEU A 143 41.41 -21.20 7.88
CA LEU A 143 41.17 -21.08 9.32
C LEU A 143 41.29 -22.44 10.01
N ASN A 144 40.70 -23.48 9.42
CA ASN A 144 40.81 -24.86 9.91
C ASN A 144 42.26 -25.34 9.89
N PHE A 145 43.01 -25.05 8.83
CA PHE A 145 44.44 -25.39 8.76
C PHE A 145 45.25 -24.66 9.84
N LEU A 146 44.99 -23.37 10.05
CA LEU A 146 45.66 -22.57 11.08
C LEU A 146 45.33 -23.05 12.49
N HIS A 147 44.08 -23.50 12.72
CA HIS A 147 43.63 -24.04 13.99
C HIS A 147 44.28 -25.39 14.29
N VAL A 148 44.36 -26.29 13.29
CA VAL A 148 45.09 -27.56 13.41
C VAL A 148 46.58 -27.30 13.63
N PHE A 149 47.19 -26.37 12.89
CA PHE A 149 48.60 -26.01 13.06
C PHE A 149 48.87 -25.43 14.45
N ASN A 150 48.04 -24.51 14.96
CA ASN A 150 48.15 -24.00 16.32
C ASN A 150 47.99 -25.10 17.36
N PHE A 151 47.02 -26.00 17.18
CA PHE A 151 46.83 -27.14 18.08
C PHE A 151 48.08 -28.04 18.12
N TYR A 152 48.68 -28.33 16.96
CA TYR A 152 49.93 -29.09 16.88
C TYR A 152 51.12 -28.32 17.45
N LEU A 153 51.23 -27.00 17.23
CA LEU A 153 52.30 -26.17 17.80
C LEU A 153 52.22 -26.12 19.32
N ILE A 154 51.03 -25.88 19.88
CA ILE A 154 50.81 -25.87 21.33
C ILE A 154 51.14 -27.25 21.91
N ARG A 155 50.69 -28.34 21.26
CA ARG A 155 50.99 -29.71 21.70
C ARG A 155 52.48 -30.06 21.59
N PHE A 156 53.18 -29.54 20.57
CA PHE A 156 54.62 -29.71 20.41
C PHE A 156 55.41 -28.89 21.43
N LEU A 157 54.97 -27.68 21.76
CA LEU A 157 55.65 -26.77 22.68
C LEU A 157 55.43 -27.15 24.15
N ILE A 158 54.35 -27.88 24.46
CA ILE A 158 54.06 -28.46 25.79
C ILE A 158 54.85 -29.77 26.06
N ARG A 159 55.43 -30.39 25.02
CA ARG A 159 56.20 -31.64 25.17
C ARG A 159 57.70 -31.38 25.22
#